data_AF-I5B3T8-F1
#
_entry.id   AF-I5B3T8-F1
#
_cell.length_a   1.000
_cell.length_b   1.000
_cell.length_c   1.000
_cell.angle_alpha   90.00
_cell.angle_beta   90.00
_cell.angle_gamma   90.00
#
_symmetry.space_group_name_H-M   'P 1'
#
loop_
_entity.id
_entity.type
_entity.pdbx_description
1 polymer ?
#
loop_
_entity_poly.entity_id
_entity_poly.type
_entity_poly.pdbx_seq_one_letter_code
_entity_poly.pdbx_strand_id
1 'polypeptide(L)'
;MINMDMANLYLDLSCDVIWVFNTVFGRLPELKNEEDCVLGHLSKIDAELKSITAEIPMDQKFRTKLQKRFVKQSLESKIQLNLLKYLESEVVKYASFKSARKKAISITNNLLFVLVRLLGDLYYSVQIKDA
;
A
#
# COMPACT_ATOMS: atom_id res chain seq x y z
N MET A 1 24.09 0.43 2.91
CA MET A 1 23.92 -0.15 4.26
C MET A 1 22.43 -0.15 4.59
N ILE A 2 21.85 -1.31 4.92
CA ILE A 2 20.42 -1.46 5.24
C ILE A 2 20.15 -0.78 6.59
N ASN A 3 19.10 0.03 6.69
CA ASN A 3 18.71 0.69 7.93
C ASN A 3 17.80 -0.26 8.74
N MET A 4 18.42 -1.13 9.55
CA MET A 4 17.73 -2.18 10.32
C MET A 4 16.60 -1.62 11.21
N ASP A 5 16.80 -0.46 11.83
CA ASP A 5 15.77 0.18 12.66
C ASP A 5 14.48 0.45 11.87
N MET A 6 14.59 0.97 10.65
CA MET A 6 13.43 1.27 9.81
C MET A 6 12.81 0.00 9.20
N ALA A 7 13.62 -1.05 9.01
CA ALA A 7 13.14 -2.35 8.56
C ALA A 7 12.33 -3.05 9.66
N ASN A 8 12.79 -2.99 10.91
CA ASN A 8 12.06 -3.49 12.07
C ASN A 8 10.76 -2.70 12.27
N LEU A 9 10.82 -1.37 12.19
CA LEU A 9 9.61 -0.54 12.25
C LEU A 9 8.60 -0.91 11.14
N TYR A 10 9.07 -1.12 9.91
CA TYR A 10 8.21 -1.57 8.82
C TYR A 10 7.54 -2.91 9.14
N LEU A 11 8.26 -3.86 9.71
CA LEU A 11 7.72 -5.15 10.11
C LEU A 11 6.64 -5.00 11.20
N ASP A 12 6.93 -4.21 12.24
CA ASP A 12 5.99 -3.96 13.34
C ASP A 12 4.69 -3.33 12.84
N LEU A 13 4.81 -2.26 12.03
CA LEU A 13 3.66 -1.57 11.45
C LEU A 13 2.91 -2.45 10.42
N SER A 14 3.59 -3.38 9.75
CA SER A 14 2.92 -4.34 8.87
C SER A 14 2.02 -5.28 9.66
N CYS A 15 2.44 -5.71 10.85
CA CYS A 15 1.59 -6.49 11.75
C CYS A 15 0.35 -5.70 12.19
N ASP A 16 0.50 -4.41 12.53
CA ASP A 16 -0.62 -3.53 12.85
C ASP A 16 -1.62 -3.42 11.70
N VAL A 17 -1.12 -3.26 10.47
CA VAL A 17 -1.97 -3.23 9.26
C VAL A 17 -2.73 -4.54 9.11
N ILE A 18 -2.05 -5.69 9.17
CA ILE A 18 -2.68 -7.00 9.04
C ILE A 18 -3.76 -7.18 10.13
N TRP A 19 -3.45 -6.78 11.37
CA TRP A 19 -4.40 -6.83 12.49
C TRP A 19 -5.65 -6.00 12.19
N VAL A 20 -5.49 -4.73 11.79
CA VAL A 20 -6.61 -3.82 11.49
C VAL A 20 -7.49 -4.40 10.39
N PHE A 21 -6.89 -4.90 9.31
CA PHE A 21 -7.64 -5.50 8.21
C PHE A 21 -8.41 -6.75 8.66
N ASN A 22 -7.77 -7.65 9.41
CA ASN A 22 -8.42 -8.86 9.92
C ASN A 22 -9.55 -8.53 10.92
N THR A 23 -9.38 -7.48 11.73
CA THR A 23 -10.39 -7.05 12.71
C THR A 23 -11.61 -6.41 12.04
N VAL A 24 -11.40 -5.62 10.99
CA VAL A 24 -12.48 -4.86 10.32
C VAL A 24 -13.21 -5.70 9.27
N PHE A 25 -12.47 -6.49 8.48
CA PHE A 25 -13.01 -7.22 7.33
C PHE A 25 -13.12 -8.73 7.57
N GLY A 26 -12.66 -9.23 8.72
CA GLY A 26 -12.62 -10.65 9.03
C GLY A 26 -11.40 -11.34 8.42
N ARG A 27 -11.41 -12.67 8.39
CA ARG A 27 -10.32 -13.46 7.81
C ARG A 27 -10.33 -13.33 6.29
N LEU A 28 -9.17 -13.08 5.69
CA LEU A 28 -9.01 -13.19 4.23
C LEU A 28 -9.36 -14.62 3.82
N PRO A 29 -10.37 -14.84 2.95
CA PRO A 29 -10.70 -16.18 2.50
C PRO A 29 -9.62 -16.71 1.58
N GLU A 30 -9.61 -18.04 1.45
CA GLU A 30 -8.60 -18.77 0.69
C GLU A 30 -8.58 -18.30 -0.77
N LEU A 31 -7.46 -17.72 -1.16
CA LEU A 31 -7.25 -17.29 -2.54
C LEU A 31 -6.84 -18.52 -3.36
N LYS A 32 -7.63 -18.88 -4.37
CA LYS A 32 -7.18 -19.86 -5.37
C LYS A 32 -6.01 -19.24 -6.15
N ASN A 33 -4.89 -19.98 -6.26
CA ASN A 33 -3.64 -19.50 -6.86
C ASN A 33 -3.18 -18.19 -6.20
N GLU A 34 -2.88 -18.25 -4.90
CA GLU A 34 -2.52 -17.08 -4.06
C GLU A 34 -1.45 -16.20 -4.71
N GLU A 35 -0.39 -16.80 -5.22
CA GLU A 35 0.74 -16.11 -5.84
C GLU A 35 0.30 -15.30 -7.06
N ASP A 36 -0.41 -15.92 -8.01
CA ASP A 36 -0.91 -15.24 -9.21
C ASP A 36 -1.86 -14.09 -8.87
N CYS A 37 -2.72 -14.30 -7.85
CA CYS A 37 -3.64 -13.27 -7.38
C CYS A 37 -2.87 -12.06 -6.84
N VAL A 38 -1.93 -12.30 -5.91
CA VAL A 38 -1.11 -11.24 -5.30
C VAL A 38 -0.26 -10.53 -6.36
N LEU A 39 0.42 -11.27 -7.22
CA LEU A 39 1.24 -10.70 -8.31
C LEU A 39 0.38 -9.88 -9.29
N GLY A 40 -0.84 -10.33 -9.58
CA GLY A 40 -1.79 -9.59 -10.40
C GLY A 40 -2.19 -8.24 -9.80
N HIS A 41 -2.41 -8.19 -8.48
CA HIS A 41 -2.69 -6.94 -7.77
C HIS A 41 -1.45 -6.05 -7.65
N LEU A 42 -0.28 -6.62 -7.35
CA LEU A 42 0.98 -5.86 -7.30
C LEU A 42 1.34 -5.23 -8.65
N SER A 43 1.17 -5.97 -9.75
CA SER A 43 1.41 -5.45 -11.10
C SER A 43 0.48 -4.28 -11.45
N LYS A 44 -0.77 -4.34 -10.97
CA LYS A 44 -1.76 -3.26 -11.12
C LYS A 44 -1.38 -2.01 -10.32
N ILE A 45 -0.86 -2.17 -9.10
CA ILE A 45 -0.39 -1.07 -8.26
C ILE A 45 0.89 -0.45 -8.85
N ASP A 46 1.82 -1.29 -9.29
CA ASP A 46 3.06 -0.84 -9.95
C ASP A 46 2.76 0.00 -11.19
N ALA A 47 1.86 -0.44 -12.07
CA ALA A 47 1.46 0.35 -13.24
C ALA A 47 0.87 1.72 -12.85
N GLU A 48 0.05 1.79 -11.81
CA GLU A 48 -0.49 3.05 -11.29
C GLU A 48 0.63 3.97 -10.78
N LEU A 49 1.53 3.48 -9.94
CA LEU A 49 2.63 4.25 -9.38
C LEU A 49 3.57 4.77 -10.48
N LYS A 50 3.89 3.94 -11.46
CA LYS A 50 4.69 4.32 -12.63
C LYS A 50 4.04 5.43 -13.45
N SER A 51 2.70 5.49 -13.50
CA SER A 51 1.98 6.54 -14.22
C SER A 51 2.10 7.94 -13.59
N ILE A 52 2.48 8.02 -12.31
CA ILE A 52 2.63 9.29 -11.57
C ILE A 52 3.90 10.03 -11.98
N THR A 53 4.97 9.32 -12.32
CA THR A 53 6.26 9.90 -12.74
C THR A 53 6.37 10.04 -14.26
N ALA A 54 6.89 11.17 -14.74
CA ALA A 54 7.16 11.38 -16.18
C ALA A 54 8.38 10.56 -16.69
N GLU A 55 9.16 9.98 -15.78
CA GLU A 55 10.41 9.27 -16.11
C GLU A 55 10.18 7.98 -16.90
N ILE A 56 9.00 7.37 -16.79
CA ILE A 56 8.67 6.11 -17.47
C ILE A 56 7.89 6.43 -18.75
N PRO A 57 8.42 6.12 -19.95
CA PRO A 57 7.71 6.34 -21.20
C PRO A 57 6.37 5.63 -21.21
N MET A 58 5.30 6.36 -21.52
CA MET A 58 3.93 5.83 -21.53
C MET A 58 3.05 6.71 -22.41
N ASP A 59 2.14 6.09 -23.16
CA ASP A 59 1.10 6.83 -23.90
C ASP A 59 0.28 7.74 -22.97
N GLN A 60 0.03 8.97 -23.39
CA GLN A 60 -0.58 9.99 -22.55
C GLN A 60 -2.02 9.66 -22.16
N LYS A 61 -2.79 9.05 -23.08
CA LYS A 61 -4.17 8.63 -22.81
C LYS A 61 -4.18 7.48 -21.81
N PHE A 62 -3.27 6.52 -21.95
CA PHE A 62 -3.10 5.42 -21.01
C PHE A 62 -2.65 5.89 -19.62
N ARG A 63 -1.66 6.79 -19.55
CA ARG A 63 -1.19 7.44 -18.32
C ARG A 63 -2.33 8.12 -17.58
N THR A 64 -3.10 8.95 -18.29
CA THR A 64 -4.25 9.67 -17.71
C THR A 64 -5.30 8.70 -17.15
N LYS A 65 -5.51 7.55 -17.81
CA LYS A 65 -6.43 6.51 -17.34
C LYS A 65 -5.95 5.88 -16.04
N LEU A 66 -4.66 5.56 -15.93
CA LEU A 66 -4.06 4.99 -14.71
C LEU A 66 -4.08 5.97 -13.55
N GLN A 67 -3.72 7.23 -13.78
CA GLN A 67 -3.80 8.28 -12.75
C GLN A 67 -5.23 8.48 -12.22
N LYS A 68 -6.23 8.49 -13.12
CA LYS A 68 -7.65 8.56 -12.71
C LYS A 68 -8.06 7.35 -11.87
N ARG A 69 -7.61 6.15 -12.23
CA ARG A 69 -7.89 4.91 -11.47
C ARG A 69 -7.29 4.99 -10.08
N PHE A 70 -6.04 5.43 -9.96
CA PHE A 70 -5.34 5.64 -8.70
C PHE A 70 -6.11 6.59 -7.78
N VAL A 71 -6.54 7.76 -8.29
CA VAL A 71 -7.32 8.74 -7.51
C VAL A 71 -8.67 8.16 -7.08
N LYS A 72 -9.42 7.55 -8.01
CA LYS A 72 -10.73 6.97 -7.73
C LYS A 72 -10.65 5.93 -6.61
N GLN A 73 -9.75 4.96 -6.75
CA GLN A 73 -9.60 3.90 -5.77
C GLN A 73 -9.00 4.38 -4.44
N SER A 74 -8.31 5.53 -4.40
CA SER A 74 -7.86 6.15 -3.13
C SER A 74 -8.99 6.88 -2.40
N LEU A 75 -10.02 7.34 -3.11
CA LEU A 75 -11.18 8.05 -2.55
C LEU A 75 -12.30 7.10 -2.12
N GLU A 76 -12.52 6.02 -2.87
CA GLU A 76 -13.55 5.01 -2.57
C GLU A 76 -13.20 4.16 -1.34
N SER A 77 -11.92 4.07 -0.99
CA SER A 77 -11.43 3.27 0.12
C SER A 77 -11.29 4.06 1.43
N LYS A 78 -12.33 4.79 1.87
CA LYS A 78 -12.30 5.70 3.05
C LYS A 78 -11.57 5.16 4.30
N ILE A 79 -11.58 3.85 4.55
CA ILE A 79 -10.86 3.17 5.66
C ILE A 79 -9.33 3.30 5.52
N GLN A 80 -8.80 3.31 4.30
CA GLN A 80 -7.36 3.34 4.01
C GLN A 80 -6.71 4.68 4.36
N LEU A 81 -7.40 5.81 4.20
CA LEU A 81 -6.80 7.13 4.41
C LEU A 81 -6.46 7.42 5.88
N ASN A 82 -7.33 7.02 6.82
CA ASN A 82 -7.06 7.22 8.25
C ASN A 82 -5.93 6.31 8.74
N LEU A 83 -5.92 5.05 8.28
CA LEU A 83 -4.84 4.11 8.58
C LEU A 83 -3.50 4.62 8.02
N LEU A 84 -3.47 5.12 6.78
CA LEU A 84 -2.25 5.69 6.19
C LEU A 84 -1.72 6.89 6.96
N LYS A 85 -2.61 7.79 7.43
CA LYS A 85 -2.22 8.92 8.28
C LYS A 85 -1.63 8.47 9.62
N TYR A 86 -2.23 7.46 10.25
CA TYR A 86 -1.70 6.88 11.48
C TYR A 86 -0.30 6.30 11.25
N LEU A 87 -0.13 5.48 10.21
CA LEU A 87 1.15 4.86 9.87
C LEU A 87 2.23 5.91 9.58
N GLU A 88 1.91 6.94 8.79
CA GLU A 88 2.84 8.05 8.52
C GLU A 88 3.26 8.75 9.82
N SER A 89 2.32 8.98 10.74
CA SER A 89 2.62 9.62 12.02
C SER A 89 3.56 8.78 12.89
N GLU A 90 3.38 7.46 12.94
CA GLU A 90 4.26 6.56 13.69
C GLU A 90 5.66 6.48 13.05
N VAL A 91 5.75 6.48 11.72
CA VAL A 91 7.04 6.54 11.02
C VAL A 91 7.78 7.84 11.31
N VAL A 92 7.09 8.98 11.24
CA VAL A 92 7.70 10.28 11.54
C VAL A 92 8.14 10.36 13.00
N LYS A 93 7.30 9.89 13.93
CA LYS A 93 7.60 9.85 15.37
C LYS A 93 8.82 8.98 15.66
N TYR A 94 8.89 7.79 15.09
CA TYR A 94 10.05 6.90 15.24
C TYR A 94 11.32 7.49 14.60
N ALA A 95 11.19 8.16 13.46
CA ALA A 95 12.34 8.77 12.80
C ALA A 95 12.79 10.10 13.42
N SER A 96 11.95 10.75 14.23
CA SER A 96 12.27 12.01 14.92
C SER A 96 13.51 11.90 15.81
N PHE A 97 13.82 10.69 16.30
CA PHE A 97 15.02 10.41 17.08
C PHE A 97 16.34 10.49 16.28
N LYS A 98 16.29 10.47 14.92
CA LYS A 98 17.46 10.67 14.04
C LYS A 98 17.06 11.33 12.70
N SER A 99 17.25 12.65 12.61
CA SER A 99 16.97 13.48 11.42
C SER A 99 17.71 13.08 10.12
N ALA A 100 18.72 12.23 10.21
CA ALA A 100 19.52 11.74 9.08
C ALA A 100 18.83 10.70 8.17
N ARG A 101 17.55 10.35 8.40
CA ARG A 101 16.88 9.19 7.77
C ARG A 101 15.80 9.51 6.74
N LYS A 102 15.77 10.72 6.15
CA LYS A 102 14.71 11.14 5.19
C LYS A 102 14.40 10.12 4.09
N LYS A 103 15.42 9.53 3.46
CA LYS A 103 15.24 8.52 2.40
C LYS A 103 14.61 7.23 2.94
N ALA A 104 15.00 6.79 4.14
CA ALA A 104 14.45 5.60 4.77
C ALA A 104 12.99 5.81 5.20
N ILE A 105 12.64 6.99 5.72
CA ILE A 105 11.25 7.39 6.02
C ILE A 105 10.38 7.26 4.76
N SER A 106 10.82 7.86 3.66
CA SER A 106 10.08 7.82 2.39
C SER A 106 9.90 6.38 1.89
N ILE A 107 10.95 5.55 1.96
CA ILE A 107 10.86 4.14 1.58
C ILE A 107 9.85 3.39 2.48
N THR A 108 9.94 3.53 3.80
CA THR A 108 9.02 2.87 4.74
C THR A 108 7.57 3.28 4.49
N ASN A 109 7.29 4.57 4.33
CA ASN A 109 5.95 5.07 4.02
C ASN A 109 5.43 4.52 2.69
N ASN A 110 6.27 4.44 1.66
CA ASN A 110 5.89 3.88 0.37
C ASN A 110 5.56 2.38 0.45
N LEU A 111 6.34 1.61 1.22
CA LEU A 111 6.07 0.18 1.41
C LEU A 111 4.77 -0.04 2.19
N LEU A 112 4.53 0.73 3.25
CA LEU A 112 3.28 0.69 4.01
C LEU A 112 2.08 1.08 3.15
N PHE A 113 2.24 2.09 2.28
CA PHE A 113 1.21 2.44 1.30
C PHE A 113 0.86 1.25 0.40
N VAL A 114 1.86 0.59 -0.20
CA VAL A 114 1.64 -0.57 -1.06
C VAL A 114 0.97 -1.71 -0.30
N LEU A 115 1.35 -1.97 0.95
CA LEU A 115 0.74 -3.01 1.78
C LEU A 115 -0.74 -2.73 2.05
N VAL A 116 -1.08 -1.53 2.54
CA VAL A 116 -2.47 -1.13 2.81
C VAL A 116 -3.32 -1.20 1.54
N ARG A 117 -2.73 -0.78 0.41
CA ARG A 117 -3.38 -0.81 -0.90
C ARG A 117 -3.66 -2.23 -1.37
N LEU A 118 -2.66 -3.11 -1.26
CA LEU A 118 -2.75 -4.51 -1.64
C LEU A 118 -3.82 -5.23 -0.82
N LEU A 119 -3.79 -5.09 0.50
CA LEU A 119 -4.80 -5.69 1.36
C LEU A 119 -6.19 -5.13 1.07
N GLY A 120 -6.30 -3.82 0.86
CA GLY A 120 -7.53 -3.17 0.39
C GLY A 120 -8.13 -3.84 -0.83
N ASP A 121 -7.31 -4.03 -1.87
CA ASP A 121 -7.72 -4.66 -3.10
C ASP A 121 -8.08 -6.15 -2.93
N LEU A 122 -7.29 -6.91 -2.15
CA LEU A 122 -7.53 -8.33 -1.90
C LEU A 122 -8.85 -8.55 -1.16
N TYR A 123 -9.05 -7.85 -0.04
CA TYR A 123 -10.28 -7.97 0.75
C TYR A 123 -11.52 -7.50 -0.03
N TYR A 124 -11.40 -6.46 -0.86
CA TYR A 124 -12.50 -5.99 -1.70
C TYR A 124 -12.84 -6.98 -2.85
N SER A 125 -11.80 -7.51 -3.51
CA SER A 125 -11.97 -8.46 -4.63
C SER A 125 -12.67 -9.76 -4.20
N VAL A 126 -12.47 -10.13 -2.94
CA VAL A 126 -13.12 -11.24 -2.27
C VAL A 126 -14.59 -10.95 -1.99
N GLN A 127 -14.90 -9.80 -1.38
CA GLN A 127 -16.28 -9.47 -0.98
C GLN A 127 -17.24 -9.37 -2.16
N ILE A 128 -16.75 -9.01 -3.35
CA ILE A 128 -17.55 -9.01 -4.58
C ILE A 128 -17.84 -10.42 -5.10
N LYS A 129 -16.99 -11.41 -4.83
CA LYS A 129 -17.20 -12.80 -5.29
C LYS A 129 -18.21 -13.56 -4.46
N ASP A 130 -18.44 -13.13 -3.22
CA ASP A 130 -19.37 -13.76 -2.28
C ASP A 130 -20.75 -13.03 -2.20
N ALA A 131 -20.97 -12.00 -3.03
CA ALA A 131 -22.21 -11.22 -3.14
C ALA A 131 -22.94 -11.48 -4.45
#